data_AF-A0A4D4LKQ5-F1
#
_entry.id   AF-A0A4D4LKQ5-F1
#
_cell.length_a   1.000
_cell.length_b   1.000
_cell.length_c   1.000
_cell.angle_alpha   90.00
_cell.angle_beta   90.00
_cell.angle_gamma   90.00
#
_symmetry.space_group_name_H-M   'P 1'
#
loop_
_entity.id
_entity.type
_entity.pdbx_description
1 polymer ?
#
loop_
_entity_poly.entity_id
_entity_poly.type
_entity_poly.pdbx_seq_one_letter_code
_entity_poly.pdbx_strand_id
1 'polypeptide(L)'
;MHAVGASALRVRIGPDRAGSVSVTLADTVGDPVAEFTVGTTPVEPGELRAAGVVQLGVLHREAWVDHLAKSSPRKANWAVVGEDPLRAAAGLTAAGVYARAYPGLDALAEADGDAPDYLLLTVPTGAEVAATVRETLSRLNAVQSAERLATATVVFLTTAAVPAFDPAGADLAGAAVWGLVRSAQAENPGRFVLADVDADEASWRALPRPVMSGEPQMALREGRVRVPRLAPGAPVGTRERFAGHEGTVLITGGTTPMGERLARHLVSVHGVRHLLFTGAEAPEPTAELTALGAAVTTAACDPADRTALRELIGRLPAERPLTMVVHIPQAPPHDRTLSAPPSQAPDALAEVVGAMVGAAGVLDQEIGEATLVLCSSFAGTVGGAGTAATAASAVALDALARRRRARGAPRCRWPGGPGRRTTHRPVAGTREWACWGRGRPSRCSTPPAARTNPCGSRPGWIWPS
;
A
#
# COMPACT_ATOMS: atom_id res chain seq x y z
N MET A 1 -17.61 20.64 -21.80
CA MET A 1 -17.92 19.44 -22.63
C MET A 1 -17.27 19.66 -23.99
N HIS A 2 -16.51 18.68 -24.47
CA HIS A 2 -15.65 18.77 -25.65
C HIS A 2 -16.02 17.76 -26.74
N ALA A 3 -16.71 16.66 -26.40
CA ALA A 3 -17.22 15.66 -27.35
C ALA A 3 -18.48 14.94 -26.82
N VAL A 4 -19.29 14.34 -27.70
CA VAL A 4 -20.51 13.58 -27.38
C VAL A 4 -20.50 12.24 -28.14
N GLY A 5 -20.94 11.14 -27.51
CA GLY A 5 -21.08 9.82 -28.17
C GLY A 5 -20.10 8.71 -27.74
N ALA A 6 -19.25 8.94 -26.73
CA ALA A 6 -18.38 7.89 -26.18
C ALA A 6 -19.20 6.82 -25.43
N SER A 7 -19.03 5.55 -25.80
CA SER A 7 -19.68 4.40 -25.15
C SER A 7 -18.99 3.95 -23.86
N ALA A 8 -17.77 4.44 -23.61
CA ALA A 8 -17.01 4.23 -22.38
C ALA A 8 -16.11 5.45 -22.10
N LEU A 9 -15.96 5.81 -20.82
CA LEU A 9 -15.20 6.98 -20.38
C LEU A 9 -14.13 6.57 -19.36
N ARG A 10 -12.97 7.20 -19.45
CA ARG A 10 -11.93 7.24 -18.42
C ARG A 10 -12.13 8.49 -17.59
N VAL A 11 -12.22 8.32 -16.27
CA VAL A 11 -12.47 9.41 -15.33
C VAL A 11 -11.24 9.62 -14.48
N ARG A 12 -10.72 10.85 -14.46
CA ARG A 12 -9.73 11.30 -13.49
C ARG A 12 -10.44 12.21 -12.49
N ILE A 13 -10.40 11.83 -11.22
CA ILE A 13 -10.98 12.57 -10.11
C ILE A 13 -9.82 13.01 -9.22
N GLY A 14 -9.70 14.31 -8.97
CA GLY A 14 -8.63 14.84 -8.11
C GLY A 14 -9.10 16.05 -7.32
N PRO A 15 -8.49 16.32 -6.16
CA PRO A 15 -8.77 17.54 -5.43
C PRO A 15 -8.42 18.76 -6.28
N ASP A 16 -9.27 19.77 -6.24
CA ASP A 16 -9.00 21.10 -6.79
C ASP A 16 -8.46 22.01 -5.68
N ARG A 17 -7.69 23.05 -6.05
CA ARG A 17 -7.03 23.96 -5.11
C ARG A 17 -8.01 24.70 -4.18
N ALA A 18 -9.28 24.77 -4.56
CA ALA A 18 -10.36 25.41 -3.79
C ALA A 18 -11.12 24.46 -2.84
N GLY A 19 -10.69 23.19 -2.68
CA GLY A 19 -11.37 22.19 -1.84
C GLY A 19 -12.56 21.48 -2.52
N SER A 20 -12.84 21.82 -3.77
CA SER A 20 -13.73 21.11 -4.67
C SER A 20 -13.05 19.88 -5.30
N VAL A 21 -13.82 19.06 -6.01
CA VAL A 21 -13.31 17.90 -6.75
C VAL A 21 -13.31 18.21 -8.24
N SER A 22 -12.14 18.17 -8.86
CA SER A 22 -11.99 18.22 -10.32
C SER A 22 -12.30 16.85 -10.93
N VAL A 23 -13.10 16.84 -11.99
CA VAL A 23 -13.44 15.65 -12.76
C VAL A 23 -13.07 15.89 -14.23
N THR A 24 -12.11 15.14 -14.73
CA THR A 24 -11.76 15.10 -16.15
C THR A 24 -12.23 13.77 -16.74
N LEU A 25 -13.03 13.85 -17.80
CA LEU A 25 -13.53 12.73 -18.59
C LEU A 25 -12.77 12.68 -19.92
N ALA A 26 -12.18 11.54 -20.24
CA ALA A 26 -11.61 11.24 -21.54
C ALA A 26 -12.25 9.97 -22.11
N ASP A 27 -12.20 9.77 -23.41
CA ASP A 27 -12.64 8.51 -24.02
C ASP A 27 -11.63 7.37 -23.77
N THR A 28 -11.88 6.20 -24.36
CA THR A 28 -10.99 5.03 -24.20
C THR A 28 -9.62 5.18 -24.85
N VAL A 29 -9.45 6.16 -25.74
CA VAL A 29 -8.22 6.43 -26.51
C VAL A 29 -7.43 7.58 -25.87
N GLY A 30 -8.07 8.40 -25.04
CA GLY A 30 -7.47 9.48 -24.28
C GLY A 30 -7.91 10.88 -24.70
N ASP A 31 -8.85 11.00 -25.65
CA ASP A 31 -9.34 12.30 -26.11
C ASP A 31 -10.31 12.90 -25.08
N PRO A 32 -10.19 14.21 -24.78
CA PRO A 32 -10.99 14.85 -23.73
C PRO A 32 -12.48 14.93 -24.13
N VAL A 33 -13.35 14.46 -23.26
CA VAL A 33 -14.82 14.47 -23.43
C VAL A 33 -15.44 15.59 -22.60
N ALA A 34 -15.01 15.78 -21.36
CA ALA A 34 -15.45 16.90 -20.53
C ALA A 34 -14.50 17.16 -19.35
N GLU A 35 -14.48 18.39 -18.89
CA GLU A 35 -13.85 18.78 -17.63
C GLU A 35 -14.83 19.65 -16.84
N PHE A 36 -15.01 19.36 -15.56
CA PHE A 36 -15.84 20.14 -14.66
C PHE A 36 -15.40 19.97 -13.20
N THR A 37 -15.81 20.92 -12.37
CA THR A 37 -15.53 20.94 -10.94
C THR A 37 -16.83 20.69 -10.17
N VAL A 38 -16.78 19.81 -9.17
CA VAL A 38 -17.91 19.45 -8.32
C VAL A 38 -17.65 19.98 -6.90
N GLY A 39 -18.59 20.75 -6.36
CA GLY A 39 -18.56 21.13 -4.96
C GLY A 39 -18.80 19.92 -4.06
N THR A 40 -18.03 19.77 -2.99
CA THR A 40 -18.25 18.69 -2.01
C THR A 40 -19.08 19.24 -0.85
N THR A 41 -20.20 18.58 -0.55
CA THR A 41 -20.97 18.84 0.67
C THR A 41 -20.69 17.73 1.67
N PRO A 42 -20.47 18.03 2.96
CA PRO A 42 -20.36 17.01 3.99
C PRO A 42 -21.61 16.12 3.99
N VAL A 43 -21.44 14.80 3.89
CA VAL A 43 -22.55 13.84 3.94
C VAL A 43 -22.66 13.27 5.34
N GLU A 44 -23.87 13.23 5.89
CA GLU A 44 -24.12 12.66 7.21
C GLU A 44 -23.95 11.12 7.17
N PRO A 45 -23.38 10.47 8.21
CA PRO A 45 -23.13 9.03 8.22
C PRO A 45 -24.38 8.14 8.06
N GLY A 46 -25.59 8.69 8.23
CA GLY A 46 -26.87 8.03 7.99
C GLY A 46 -27.24 7.97 6.50
N GLU A 47 -26.92 9.02 5.74
CA GLU A 47 -27.19 9.13 4.31
C GLU A 47 -26.29 8.19 3.52
N LEU A 48 -25.03 8.02 3.94
CA LEU A 48 -24.09 7.05 3.35
C LEU A 48 -24.56 5.59 3.50
N ARG A 49 -25.28 5.28 4.60
CA ARG A 49 -25.86 3.95 4.85
C ARG A 49 -27.11 3.70 4.01
N ALA A 50 -27.95 4.72 3.85
CA ALA A 50 -29.13 4.66 3.00
C ALA A 50 -28.78 4.59 1.50
N ALA A 51 -27.65 5.19 1.10
CA ALA A 51 -27.25 5.31 -0.31
C ALA A 51 -26.60 4.05 -0.94
N GLY A 52 -26.26 2.99 -0.20
CA GLY A 52 -25.81 1.76 -0.87
C GLY A 52 -25.00 0.76 -0.06
N VAL A 53 -25.70 -0.09 0.69
CA VAL A 53 -25.13 -1.31 1.29
C VAL A 53 -24.74 -2.36 0.22
N VAL A 54 -25.12 -2.16 -1.06
CA VAL A 54 -24.91 -3.14 -2.14
C VAL A 54 -23.57 -2.97 -2.89
N GLN A 55 -22.92 -1.80 -2.88
CA GLN A 55 -21.65 -1.59 -3.62
C GLN A 55 -20.36 -1.82 -2.81
N LEU A 56 -20.43 -1.89 -1.48
CA LEU A 56 -19.26 -2.07 -0.60
C LEU A 56 -18.72 -3.50 -0.53
N GLY A 57 -19.33 -4.45 -1.25
CA GLY A 57 -18.90 -5.85 -1.30
C GLY A 57 -17.66 -6.12 -2.17
N VAL A 58 -17.18 -5.12 -2.92
CA VAL A 58 -16.05 -5.28 -3.86
C VAL A 58 -14.81 -4.62 -3.29
N LEU A 59 -13.94 -5.43 -2.69
CA LEU A 59 -12.57 -5.00 -2.37
C LEU A 59 -11.85 -4.69 -3.68
N HIS A 60 -11.18 -3.55 -3.77
CA HIS A 60 -10.37 -3.21 -4.94
C HIS A 60 -8.93 -3.70 -4.73
N ARG A 61 -8.26 -4.05 -5.84
CA ARG A 61 -6.84 -4.36 -5.87
C ARG A 61 -6.15 -3.50 -6.93
N GLU A 62 -4.89 -3.19 -6.68
CA GLU A 62 -4.01 -2.66 -7.71
C GLU A 62 -3.74 -3.77 -8.74
N ALA A 63 -4.04 -3.47 -10.00
CA ALA A 63 -3.77 -4.31 -11.16
C ALA A 63 -2.84 -3.56 -12.10
N TRP A 64 -1.78 -4.24 -12.53
CA TRP A 64 -0.83 -3.72 -13.51
C TRP A 64 -1.29 -4.12 -14.91
N VAL A 65 -1.66 -3.14 -15.72
CA VAL A 65 -2.18 -3.35 -17.08
C VAL A 65 -1.19 -2.85 -18.12
N ASP A 66 -1.15 -3.49 -19.28
CA ASP A 66 -0.25 -3.08 -20.36
C ASP A 66 -0.62 -1.67 -20.85
N HIS A 67 0.38 -0.80 -20.99
CA HIS A 67 0.19 0.56 -21.47
C HIS A 67 0.18 0.57 -23.00
N LEU A 68 -0.95 0.97 -23.58
CA LEU A 68 -1.19 0.93 -25.02
C LEU A 68 -1.14 2.31 -25.70
N ALA A 69 -0.85 3.39 -24.96
CA ALA A 69 -0.98 4.73 -25.51
C ALA A 69 0.04 4.98 -26.64
N LYS A 70 -0.43 5.66 -27.68
CA LYS A 70 0.36 6.11 -28.83
C LYS A 70 0.62 7.60 -28.69
N SER A 71 1.78 7.96 -28.12
CA SER A 71 2.31 9.32 -28.24
C SER A 71 3.52 9.31 -29.17
N SER A 72 3.66 10.39 -29.95
CA SER A 72 4.87 10.65 -30.73
C SER A 72 5.83 11.41 -29.81
N PRO A 73 7.05 10.90 -29.57
CA PRO A 73 8.02 11.62 -28.76
C PRO A 73 8.33 12.97 -29.41
N ARG A 74 8.19 14.05 -28.64
CA ARG A 74 8.70 15.39 -29.00
C ARG A 74 10.15 15.48 -28.56
N LYS A 75 10.90 16.46 -29.10
CA LYS A 75 12.20 16.82 -28.51
C LYS A 75 11.94 17.36 -27.10
N ALA A 76 12.66 16.82 -26.11
CA ALA A 76 12.61 17.24 -24.73
C ALA A 76 14.01 17.13 -24.13
N ASN A 77 14.31 17.99 -23.16
CA ASN A 77 15.58 18.03 -22.47
C ASN A 77 15.53 17.14 -21.22
N TRP A 78 16.39 16.14 -21.18
CA TRP A 78 16.49 15.20 -20.07
C TRP A 78 17.76 15.49 -19.25
N ALA A 79 17.65 15.48 -17.93
CA ALA A 79 18.77 15.57 -17.01
C ALA A 79 18.77 14.37 -16.06
N VAL A 80 19.94 13.79 -15.80
CA VAL A 80 20.15 12.78 -14.75
C VAL A 80 20.97 13.45 -13.65
N VAL A 81 20.49 13.41 -12.41
CA VAL A 81 21.13 14.11 -11.29
C VAL A 81 21.52 13.16 -10.17
N GLY A 82 22.74 13.34 -9.67
CA GLY A 82 23.27 12.59 -8.54
C GLY A 82 23.92 11.28 -8.95
N GLU A 83 24.08 10.39 -7.99
CA GLU A 83 24.55 9.02 -8.24
C GLU A 83 23.58 8.29 -9.17
N ASP A 84 24.11 7.64 -10.22
CA ASP A 84 23.36 6.91 -11.23
C ASP A 84 23.64 5.39 -11.17
N PRO A 85 23.22 4.69 -10.09
CA PRO A 85 23.43 3.24 -9.97
C PRO A 85 22.67 2.43 -11.03
N LEU A 86 21.63 3.01 -11.66
CA LEU A 86 20.86 2.36 -12.72
C LEU A 86 21.42 2.63 -14.13
N ARG A 87 22.49 3.44 -14.24
CA ARG A 87 23.10 3.87 -15.51
C ARG A 87 22.08 4.50 -16.47
N ALA A 88 21.11 5.24 -15.93
CA ALA A 88 20.04 5.90 -16.66
C ALA A 88 20.57 6.83 -17.76
N ALA A 89 21.67 7.57 -17.51
CA ALA A 89 22.26 8.45 -18.53
C ALA A 89 22.77 7.65 -19.73
N ALA A 90 23.46 6.53 -19.48
CA ALA A 90 23.95 5.65 -20.53
C ALA A 90 22.80 4.93 -21.26
N GLY A 91 21.79 4.45 -20.51
CA GLY A 91 20.61 3.78 -21.06
C GLY A 91 19.80 4.69 -21.99
N LEU A 92 19.54 5.94 -21.59
CA LEU A 92 18.88 6.93 -22.43
C LEU A 92 19.69 7.29 -23.67
N THR A 93 21.01 7.46 -23.53
CA THR A 93 21.89 7.75 -24.66
C THR A 93 21.88 6.61 -25.69
N ALA A 94 21.96 5.35 -25.24
CA ALA A 94 21.85 4.19 -26.11
C ALA A 94 20.47 4.11 -26.79
N ALA A 95 19.42 4.57 -26.10
CA ALA A 95 18.08 4.70 -26.65
C ALA A 95 17.89 5.88 -27.63
N GLY A 96 18.93 6.67 -27.90
CA GLY A 96 18.86 7.84 -28.79
C GLY A 96 18.24 9.08 -28.15
N VAL A 97 18.11 9.11 -26.82
CA VAL A 97 17.62 10.25 -26.05
C VAL A 97 18.82 10.95 -25.42
N TYR A 98 19.03 12.21 -25.78
CA TYR A 98 20.09 13.01 -25.18
C TYR A 98 19.72 13.38 -23.74
N ALA A 99 20.47 12.86 -22.78
CA ALA A 99 20.34 13.17 -21.36
C ALA A 99 21.66 13.71 -20.81
N ARG A 100 21.62 14.89 -20.18
CA ARG A 100 22.81 15.49 -19.56
C ARG A 100 22.93 15.03 -18.11
N ALA A 101 24.09 14.52 -17.73
CA ALA A 101 24.36 14.10 -16.36
C ALA A 101 24.92 15.27 -15.53
N TYR A 102 24.46 15.37 -14.29
CA TYR A 102 24.92 16.36 -13.31
C TYR A 102 25.22 15.65 -11.98
N PRO A 103 26.29 16.04 -11.27
CA PRO A 103 26.69 15.38 -10.03
C PRO A 103 25.72 15.64 -8.86
N GLY A 104 24.89 16.69 -8.94
CA GLY A 104 23.96 17.07 -7.89
C GLY A 104 22.99 18.16 -8.35
N LEU A 105 21.97 18.45 -7.53
CA LEU A 105 20.95 19.46 -7.85
C LEU A 105 21.53 20.87 -7.89
N ASP A 106 22.52 21.17 -7.06
CA ASP A 106 23.20 22.47 -7.04
C ASP A 106 23.93 22.73 -8.35
N ALA A 107 24.68 21.73 -8.86
CA ALA A 107 25.36 21.81 -10.15
C ALA A 107 24.38 21.97 -11.33
N LEU A 108 23.19 21.37 -11.24
CA LEU A 108 22.13 21.60 -12.23
C LEU A 108 21.57 23.02 -12.13
N ALA A 109 21.38 23.54 -10.92
CA ALA A 109 20.85 24.88 -10.69
C ALA A 109 21.80 25.98 -11.20
N GLU A 110 23.11 25.76 -11.13
CA GLU A 110 24.16 26.69 -11.59
C GLU A 110 24.50 26.56 -13.08
N ALA A 111 24.09 25.48 -13.75
CA ALA A 111 24.52 25.21 -15.12
C ALA A 111 24.01 26.24 -16.13
N ASP A 112 24.81 26.60 -17.14
CA ASP A 112 24.31 27.42 -18.26
C ASP A 112 23.34 26.63 -19.16
N GLY A 113 22.28 27.31 -19.64
CA GLY A 113 21.29 26.79 -20.60
C GLY A 113 19.84 26.75 -20.09
N ASP A 114 18.94 26.20 -20.90
CA ASP A 114 17.54 26.04 -20.51
C ASP A 114 17.37 24.99 -19.39
N ALA A 115 16.35 25.16 -18.56
CA ALA A 115 15.99 24.17 -17.55
C ALA A 115 15.56 22.83 -18.22
N PRO A 116 15.82 21.68 -17.60
CA PRO A 116 15.38 20.40 -18.15
C PRO A 116 13.85 20.26 -18.07
N ASP A 117 13.26 19.64 -19.10
CA ASP A 117 11.85 19.26 -19.09
C ASP A 117 11.61 18.08 -18.14
N TYR A 118 12.57 17.13 -18.14
CA TYR A 118 12.52 15.90 -17.35
C TYR A 118 13.81 15.73 -16.54
N LEU A 119 13.65 15.57 -15.22
CA LEU A 119 14.72 15.34 -14.27
C LEU A 119 14.65 13.92 -13.72
N LEU A 120 15.71 13.13 -13.87
CA LEU A 120 15.78 11.74 -13.42
C LEU A 120 16.59 11.64 -12.13
N LEU A 121 15.99 11.00 -11.14
CA LEU A 121 16.61 10.65 -9.87
C LEU A 121 16.56 9.14 -9.68
N THR A 122 17.71 8.51 -9.59
CA THR A 122 17.85 7.07 -9.40
C THR A 122 17.91 6.68 -7.93
N VAL A 123 17.23 5.60 -7.60
CA VAL A 123 17.16 5.03 -6.24
C VAL A 123 17.98 3.74 -6.21
N PRO A 124 18.96 3.61 -5.29
CA PRO A 124 19.75 2.39 -5.17
C PRO A 124 18.90 1.22 -4.69
N THR A 125 19.07 0.05 -5.32
CA THR A 125 18.38 -1.19 -4.95
C THR A 125 19.06 -1.88 -3.78
N GLY A 126 18.29 -2.50 -2.87
CA GLY A 126 18.85 -3.26 -1.75
C GLY A 126 19.47 -2.40 -0.65
N ALA A 127 19.30 -1.08 -0.73
CA ALA A 127 19.75 -0.15 0.29
C ALA A 127 18.89 -0.25 1.57
N GLU A 128 19.38 0.38 2.64
CA GLU A 128 18.66 0.49 3.90
C GLU A 128 17.45 1.44 3.74
N VAL A 129 16.30 1.05 4.31
CA VAL A 129 15.02 1.72 4.04
C VAL A 129 15.03 3.16 4.57
N ALA A 130 15.48 3.38 5.80
CA ALA A 130 15.51 4.72 6.40
C ALA A 130 16.47 5.64 5.63
N ALA A 131 17.69 5.20 5.33
CA ALA A 131 18.65 5.96 4.55
C ALA A 131 18.11 6.35 3.16
N THR A 132 17.44 5.41 2.47
CA THR A 132 16.88 5.67 1.14
C THR A 132 15.72 6.66 1.19
N VAL A 133 14.86 6.55 2.21
CA VAL A 133 13.74 7.48 2.45
C VAL A 133 14.25 8.87 2.81
N ARG A 134 15.26 8.99 3.67
CA ARG A 134 15.92 10.26 4.02
C ARG A 134 16.43 10.95 2.78
N GLU A 135 17.24 10.25 1.99
CA GLU A 135 17.86 10.81 0.78
C GLU A 135 16.80 11.23 -0.25
N THR A 136 15.77 10.40 -0.45
CA THR A 136 14.68 10.71 -1.38
C THR A 136 13.90 11.95 -0.93
N LEU A 137 13.61 12.09 0.36
CA LEU A 137 12.92 13.26 0.89
C LEU A 137 13.80 14.52 0.80
N SER A 138 15.11 14.41 1.07
CA SER A 138 16.04 15.52 0.87
C SER A 138 16.05 16.00 -0.59
N ARG A 139 16.08 15.08 -1.55
CA ARG A 139 16.01 15.41 -2.98
C ARG A 139 14.65 16.03 -3.37
N LEU A 140 13.54 15.49 -2.85
CA LEU A 140 12.21 16.07 -3.05
C LEU A 140 12.13 17.52 -2.53
N ASN A 141 12.66 17.77 -1.33
CA ASN A 141 12.67 19.11 -0.73
C ASN A 141 13.53 20.07 -1.56
N ALA A 142 14.73 19.65 -1.96
CA ALA A 142 15.64 20.45 -2.78
C ALA A 142 15.03 20.81 -4.15
N VAL A 143 14.38 19.87 -4.83
CA VAL A 143 13.69 20.14 -6.10
C VAL A 143 12.50 21.08 -5.90
N GLN A 144 11.76 20.94 -4.80
CA GLN A 144 10.65 21.83 -4.49
C GLN A 144 11.09 23.27 -4.19
N SER A 145 12.26 23.47 -3.59
CA SER A 145 12.82 24.80 -3.31
C SER A 145 13.50 25.45 -4.52
N ALA A 146 13.86 24.68 -5.56
CA ALA A 146 14.57 25.20 -6.72
C ALA A 146 13.58 25.83 -7.74
N GLU A 147 13.55 27.17 -7.80
CA GLU A 147 12.67 27.91 -8.72
C GLU A 147 12.92 27.54 -10.20
N ARG A 148 14.18 27.31 -10.58
CA ARG A 148 14.56 26.86 -11.93
C ARG A 148 13.95 25.50 -12.30
N LEU A 149 13.58 24.68 -11.32
CA LEU A 149 12.98 23.35 -11.50
C LEU A 149 11.47 23.35 -11.21
N ALA A 150 10.84 24.52 -11.12
CA ALA A 150 9.43 24.64 -10.82
C ALA A 150 8.53 23.98 -11.89
N THR A 151 8.97 24.01 -13.16
CA THR A 151 8.24 23.42 -14.31
C THR A 151 8.72 22.03 -14.71
N ALA A 152 9.84 21.56 -14.15
CA ALA A 152 10.42 20.27 -14.50
C ALA A 152 9.58 19.11 -13.94
N THR A 153 9.39 18.07 -14.76
CA THR A 153 8.81 16.81 -14.30
C THR A 153 9.92 15.93 -13.73
N VAL A 154 9.79 15.50 -12.47
CA VAL A 154 10.80 14.69 -11.79
C VAL A 154 10.40 13.21 -11.85
N VAL A 155 11.27 12.38 -12.41
CA VAL A 155 11.10 10.95 -12.57
C VAL A 155 11.99 10.22 -11.55
N PHE A 156 11.37 9.53 -10.60
CA PHE A 156 12.05 8.65 -9.66
C PHE A 156 12.17 7.25 -10.27
N LEU A 157 13.40 6.82 -10.48
CA LEU A 157 13.73 5.52 -11.06
C LEU A 157 14.06 4.52 -9.95
N THR A 158 13.31 3.42 -9.91
CA THR A 158 13.56 2.27 -9.03
C THR A 158 13.81 1.01 -9.86
N THR A 159 14.28 -0.05 -9.22
CA THR A 159 14.33 -1.38 -9.81
C THR A 159 13.75 -2.39 -8.83
N ALA A 160 12.90 -3.28 -9.35
CA ALA A 160 12.22 -4.32 -8.58
C ALA A 160 11.45 -3.81 -7.35
N ALA A 161 10.91 -2.59 -7.36
CA ALA A 161 10.12 -2.05 -6.23
C ALA A 161 8.65 -2.50 -6.25
N VAL A 162 8.12 -2.85 -7.44
CA VAL A 162 6.67 -3.07 -7.68
C VAL A 162 6.36 -4.43 -8.29
N PRO A 163 5.16 -5.00 -8.05
CA PRO A 163 4.79 -6.35 -8.50
C PRO A 163 4.26 -6.35 -9.94
N ALA A 164 4.79 -5.50 -10.81
CA ALA A 164 4.22 -5.30 -12.14
C ALA A 164 4.44 -6.50 -13.06
N PHE A 165 5.58 -7.17 -12.93
CA PHE A 165 5.99 -8.32 -13.74
C PHE A 165 6.37 -9.52 -12.89
N ASP A 166 6.96 -9.29 -11.72
CA ASP A 166 7.34 -10.33 -10.77
C ASP A 166 6.60 -10.16 -9.42
N PRO A 167 5.79 -11.15 -9.00
CA PRO A 167 5.15 -11.11 -7.68
C PRO A 167 6.10 -11.40 -6.51
N ALA A 168 7.31 -11.90 -6.75
CA ALA A 168 8.11 -12.64 -5.78
C ALA A 168 9.13 -11.81 -4.95
N GLY A 169 9.63 -10.70 -5.46
CA GLY A 169 10.64 -9.93 -4.74
C GLY A 169 10.51 -8.44 -5.00
N ALA A 170 10.00 -7.72 -4.01
CA ALA A 170 9.99 -6.27 -4.06
C ALA A 170 11.07 -5.71 -3.13
N ASP A 171 11.97 -4.91 -3.69
CA ASP A 171 12.95 -4.11 -2.97
C ASP A 171 12.21 -3.22 -1.96
N LEU A 172 12.51 -3.37 -0.67
CA LEU A 172 11.79 -2.68 0.40
C LEU A 172 12.07 -1.18 0.38
N ALA A 173 13.30 -0.79 0.06
CA ALA A 173 13.74 0.60 0.00
C ALA A 173 13.06 1.32 -1.17
N GLY A 174 13.13 0.76 -2.39
CA GLY A 174 12.39 1.23 -3.54
C GLY A 174 10.87 1.26 -3.29
N ALA A 175 10.31 0.23 -2.66
CA ALA A 175 8.90 0.23 -2.28
C ALA A 175 8.54 1.38 -1.32
N ALA A 176 9.38 1.68 -0.33
CA ALA A 176 9.17 2.83 0.55
C ALA A 176 9.21 4.16 -0.22
N VAL A 177 10.12 4.29 -1.19
CA VAL A 177 10.17 5.46 -2.08
C VAL A 177 8.89 5.60 -2.90
N TRP A 178 8.33 4.51 -3.42
CA TRP A 178 7.03 4.54 -4.11
C TRP A 178 5.92 5.10 -3.22
N GLY A 179 5.85 4.69 -1.95
CA GLY A 179 4.87 5.24 -1.00
C GLY A 179 5.11 6.73 -0.70
N LEU A 180 6.36 7.13 -0.49
CA LEU A 180 6.74 8.53 -0.25
C LEU A 180 6.37 9.43 -1.43
N VAL A 181 6.75 9.04 -2.65
CA VAL A 181 6.50 9.82 -3.86
C VAL A 181 5.03 9.82 -4.23
N ARG A 182 4.25 8.77 -3.94
CA ARG A 182 2.78 8.79 -4.07
C ARG A 182 2.15 9.87 -3.18
N SER A 183 2.68 10.09 -1.97
CA SER A 183 2.27 11.21 -1.12
C SER A 183 2.61 12.55 -1.79
N ALA A 184 3.81 12.71 -2.34
CA ALA A 184 4.23 13.91 -3.05
C ALA A 184 3.41 14.17 -4.32
N GLN A 185 3.00 13.13 -5.05
CA GLN A 185 2.10 13.20 -6.20
C GLN A 185 0.71 13.74 -5.83
N ALA A 186 0.20 13.37 -4.65
CA ALA A 186 -1.08 13.88 -4.16
C ALA A 186 -1.00 15.37 -3.80
N GLU A 187 0.16 15.83 -3.30
CA GLU A 187 0.41 17.23 -2.95
C GLU A 187 0.75 18.09 -4.18
N ASN A 188 1.39 17.51 -5.19
CA ASN A 188 1.83 18.18 -6.42
C ASN A 188 1.43 17.36 -7.67
N PRO A 189 0.13 17.38 -8.07
CA PRO A 189 -0.34 16.60 -9.21
C PRO A 189 0.41 16.92 -10.51
N GLY A 190 0.87 15.88 -11.20
CA GLY A 190 1.56 16.00 -12.50
C GLY A 190 3.04 16.34 -12.44
N ARG A 191 3.61 16.64 -11.26
CA ARG A 191 5.03 17.03 -11.11
C ARG A 191 5.98 15.85 -10.96
N PHE A 192 5.51 14.77 -10.35
CA PHE A 192 6.33 13.62 -9.98
C PHE A 192 5.88 12.36 -10.70
N VAL A 193 6.82 11.60 -11.24
CA VAL A 193 6.60 10.32 -11.94
C VAL A 193 7.41 9.22 -11.25
N LEU A 194 6.81 8.04 -11.08
CA LEU A 194 7.48 6.83 -10.61
C LEU A 194 7.67 5.86 -11.78
N ALA A 195 8.90 5.41 -12.00
CA ALA A 195 9.18 4.39 -13.01
C ALA A 195 10.09 3.30 -12.43
N ASP A 196 9.61 2.06 -12.46
CA ASP A 196 10.37 0.89 -12.05
C ASP A 196 10.94 0.17 -13.28
N VAL A 197 12.25 0.24 -13.50
CA VAL A 197 12.91 -0.14 -14.77
C VAL A 197 13.93 -1.27 -14.52
N ASP A 198 14.08 -2.17 -15.48
CA ASP A 198 15.22 -3.10 -15.54
C ASP A 198 16.41 -2.49 -16.27
N ALA A 199 17.50 -3.25 -16.38
CA ALA A 199 18.70 -2.83 -17.09
C ALA A 199 18.61 -3.01 -18.62
N ASP A 200 17.47 -3.46 -19.15
CA ASP A 200 17.32 -3.80 -20.56
C ASP A 200 17.23 -2.54 -21.44
N GLU A 201 17.96 -2.55 -22.56
CA GLU A 201 18.01 -1.40 -23.49
C GLU A 201 16.64 -1.06 -24.07
N ALA A 202 15.79 -2.06 -24.33
CA ALA A 202 14.44 -1.84 -24.86
C ALA A 202 13.56 -1.09 -23.86
N SER A 203 13.77 -1.28 -22.54
CA SER A 203 13.08 -0.53 -21.50
C SER A 203 13.49 0.94 -21.48
N TRP A 204 14.78 1.25 -21.65
CA TRP A 204 15.25 2.63 -21.78
C TRP A 204 14.70 3.32 -23.04
N ARG A 205 14.58 2.59 -24.15
CA ARG A 205 13.89 3.09 -25.37
C ARG A 205 12.41 3.34 -25.16
N ALA A 206 11.75 2.55 -24.31
CA ALA A 206 10.34 2.66 -24.04
C ALA A 206 9.99 3.77 -23.02
N LEU A 207 10.90 4.10 -22.09
CA LEU A 207 10.68 5.02 -20.96
C LEU A 207 10.16 6.43 -21.34
N PRO A 208 10.69 7.13 -22.36
CA PRO A 208 10.30 8.51 -22.63
C PRO A 208 8.80 8.67 -22.95
N ARG A 209 8.25 7.73 -23.70
CA ARG A 209 6.89 7.81 -24.24
C ARG A 209 5.78 7.90 -23.17
N PRO A 210 5.69 6.98 -22.18
CA PRO A 210 4.71 7.07 -21.10
C PRO A 210 4.93 8.30 -20.21
N VAL A 211 6.18 8.65 -19.90
CA VAL A 211 6.52 9.87 -19.12
C VAL A 211 5.97 11.12 -19.80
N MET A 212 6.22 11.27 -21.11
CA MET A 212 5.74 12.41 -21.88
C MET A 212 4.22 12.43 -22.11
N SER A 213 3.57 11.27 -21.99
CA SER A 213 2.10 11.18 -22.03
C SER A 213 1.42 11.55 -20.70
N GLY A 214 2.22 11.84 -19.65
CA GLY A 214 1.71 12.19 -18.34
C GLY A 214 1.28 10.98 -17.49
N GLU A 215 1.73 9.77 -17.82
CA GLU A 215 1.51 8.62 -16.95
C GLU A 215 2.31 8.79 -15.65
N PRO A 216 1.66 8.86 -14.48
CA PRO A 216 2.33 9.20 -13.23
C PRO A 216 3.14 8.04 -12.66
N GLN A 217 2.84 6.81 -13.05
CA GLN A 217 3.42 5.60 -12.48
C GLN A 217 3.51 4.51 -13.54
N MET A 218 4.66 3.85 -13.63
CA MET A 218 4.91 2.80 -14.62
C MET A 218 5.96 1.79 -14.16
N ALA A 219 5.94 0.63 -14.78
CA ALA A 219 7.00 -0.37 -14.68
C ALA A 219 7.39 -0.82 -16.09
N LEU A 220 8.68 -0.99 -16.32
CA LEU A 220 9.26 -1.34 -17.61
C LEU A 220 10.12 -2.59 -17.46
N ARG A 221 9.83 -3.62 -18.25
CA ARG A 221 10.64 -4.84 -18.35
C ARG A 221 10.75 -5.29 -19.79
N GLU A 222 11.98 -5.50 -20.26
CA GLU A 222 12.26 -5.95 -21.64
C GLU A 222 11.47 -5.12 -22.70
N GLY A 223 11.40 -3.79 -22.50
CA GLY A 223 10.66 -2.87 -23.37
C GLY A 223 9.14 -2.87 -23.23
N ARG A 224 8.56 -3.74 -22.39
CA ARG A 224 7.12 -3.76 -22.09
C ARG A 224 6.79 -2.79 -20.97
N VAL A 225 5.75 -1.99 -21.17
CA VAL A 225 5.30 -0.99 -20.20
C VAL A 225 4.00 -1.42 -19.55
N ARG A 226 3.95 -1.42 -18.21
CA ARG A 226 2.73 -1.60 -17.43
C ARG A 226 2.49 -0.42 -16.51
N VAL A 227 1.22 -0.09 -16.30
CA VAL A 227 0.78 1.01 -15.42
C VAL A 227 -0.20 0.48 -14.37
N PRO A 228 -0.17 1.01 -13.13
CA PRO A 228 -1.07 0.56 -12.07
C PRO A 228 -2.46 1.17 -12.24
N ARG A 229 -3.50 0.36 -12.04
CA ARG A 229 -4.92 0.77 -12.03
C ARG A 229 -5.64 0.06 -10.89
N LEU A 230 -6.63 0.72 -10.28
CA LEU A 230 -7.51 0.04 -9.33
C LEU A 230 -8.57 -0.75 -10.10
N ALA A 231 -8.64 -2.04 -9.82
CA ALA A 231 -9.63 -2.94 -10.39
C ALA A 231 -10.41 -3.65 -9.27
N PRO A 232 -11.68 -4.01 -9.52
CA PRO A 232 -12.41 -4.95 -8.67
C PRO A 232 -11.57 -6.18 -8.33
N GLY A 233 -11.48 -6.52 -7.06
CA GLY A 233 -10.92 -7.76 -6.59
C GLY A 233 -11.88 -8.91 -6.89
N ALA A 234 -11.34 -10.03 -7.39
CA ALA A 234 -12.13 -11.24 -7.52
C ALA A 234 -12.54 -11.74 -6.12
N PRO A 235 -13.78 -12.23 -5.94
CA PRO A 235 -14.15 -12.93 -4.72
C PRO A 235 -13.16 -14.08 -4.52
N VAL A 236 -12.53 -14.14 -3.34
CA VAL A 236 -11.70 -15.29 -2.99
C VAL A 236 -12.63 -16.50 -2.90
N GLY A 237 -12.30 -17.59 -3.61
CA GLY A 237 -13.05 -18.85 -3.61
C GLY A 237 -13.18 -19.47 -2.22
N THR A 238 -13.88 -20.63 -2.16
CA THR A 238 -14.27 -21.37 -0.93
C THR A 238 -13.40 -21.08 0.29
N ARG A 239 -14.04 -20.51 1.31
CA ARG A 239 -13.42 -20.07 2.56
C ARG A 239 -12.68 -21.24 3.24
N GLU A 240 -11.36 -21.17 3.28
CA GLU A 240 -10.57 -22.03 4.14
C GLU A 240 -10.95 -21.75 5.60
N ARG A 241 -11.00 -22.81 6.42
CA ARG A 241 -11.26 -22.69 7.85
C ARG A 241 -10.12 -21.90 8.49
N PHE A 242 -10.44 -20.91 9.32
CA PHE A 242 -9.43 -20.21 10.10
C PHE A 242 -8.74 -21.18 11.07
N ALA A 243 -7.50 -21.57 10.76
CA ALA A 243 -6.73 -22.53 11.55
C ALA A 243 -6.09 -21.90 12.80
N GLY A 244 -6.01 -20.58 12.89
CA GLY A 244 -5.29 -19.87 13.97
C GLY A 244 -5.99 -19.82 15.33
N HIS A 245 -7.03 -20.62 15.56
CA HIS A 245 -7.80 -20.61 16.81
C HIS A 245 -7.26 -21.59 17.86
N GLU A 246 -6.43 -22.55 17.45
CA GLU A 246 -5.90 -23.60 18.32
C GLU A 246 -4.62 -23.19 19.09
N GLY A 247 -3.98 -22.07 18.72
CA GLY A 247 -2.75 -21.58 19.35
C GLY A 247 -2.84 -20.14 19.86
N THR A 248 -1.68 -19.52 20.05
CA THR A 248 -1.55 -18.13 20.51
C THR A 248 -1.50 -17.18 19.31
N VAL A 249 -2.29 -16.10 19.37
CA VAL A 249 -2.23 -14.98 18.41
C VAL A 249 -1.54 -13.79 19.06
N LEU A 250 -0.37 -13.42 18.53
CA LEU A 250 0.36 -12.22 18.93
C LEU A 250 -0.18 -11.02 18.15
N ILE A 251 -0.52 -9.92 18.84
CA ILE A 251 -0.97 -8.67 18.22
C ILE A 251 -0.08 -7.52 18.70
N THR A 252 0.72 -6.94 17.80
CA THR A 252 1.41 -5.69 18.07
C THR A 252 0.45 -4.53 17.87
N GLY A 253 0.45 -3.54 18.77
CA GLY A 253 -0.55 -2.45 18.71
C GLY A 253 -1.97 -2.92 19.02
N GLY A 254 -2.12 -3.97 19.85
CA GLY A 254 -3.40 -4.55 20.23
C GLY A 254 -4.36 -3.61 20.98
N THR A 255 -3.82 -2.56 21.62
CA THR A 255 -4.58 -1.51 22.32
C THR A 255 -4.98 -0.34 21.43
N THR A 256 -4.63 -0.37 20.14
CA THR A 256 -5.17 0.62 19.21
C THR A 256 -6.64 0.37 18.91
N PRO A 257 -7.41 1.39 18.47
CA PRO A 257 -8.80 1.19 18.07
C PRO A 257 -9.01 0.13 16.98
N MET A 258 -8.00 -0.09 16.12
CA MET A 258 -8.01 -1.17 15.13
C MET A 258 -7.68 -2.51 15.78
N GLY A 259 -6.63 -2.56 16.61
CA GLY A 259 -6.20 -3.75 17.35
C GLY A 259 -7.31 -4.33 18.20
N GLU A 260 -8.02 -3.51 18.96
CA GLU A 260 -9.13 -3.95 19.82
C GLU A 260 -10.30 -4.51 19.01
N ARG A 261 -10.65 -3.86 17.89
CA ARG A 261 -11.71 -4.36 16.99
C ARG A 261 -11.32 -5.69 16.38
N LEU A 262 -10.09 -5.82 15.91
CA LEU A 262 -9.60 -7.04 15.32
C LEU A 262 -9.54 -8.17 16.36
N ALA A 263 -9.00 -7.90 17.55
CA ALA A 263 -8.96 -8.85 18.65
C ALA A 263 -10.37 -9.35 19.00
N ARG A 264 -11.33 -8.43 19.15
CA ARG A 264 -12.73 -8.78 19.40
C ARG A 264 -13.33 -9.63 18.28
N HIS A 265 -13.02 -9.33 17.02
CA HIS A 265 -13.47 -10.14 15.89
C HIS A 265 -12.88 -11.54 15.91
N LEU A 266 -11.57 -11.67 16.18
CA LEU A 266 -10.88 -12.95 16.30
C LEU A 266 -11.48 -13.82 17.42
N VAL A 267 -11.84 -13.23 18.55
CA VAL A 267 -12.45 -13.95 19.68
C VAL A 267 -13.90 -14.34 19.37
N SER A 268 -14.72 -13.39 18.92
CA SER A 268 -16.16 -13.59 18.76
C SER A 268 -16.55 -14.40 17.53
N VAL A 269 -15.83 -14.23 16.41
CA VAL A 269 -16.17 -14.87 15.12
C VAL A 269 -15.29 -16.07 14.84
N HIS A 270 -14.00 -15.97 15.15
CA HIS A 270 -13.02 -17.02 14.84
C HIS A 270 -12.67 -17.91 16.03
N GLY A 271 -13.22 -17.63 17.22
CA GLY A 271 -13.07 -18.48 18.40
C GLY A 271 -11.66 -18.49 18.98
N VAL A 272 -10.82 -17.49 18.68
CA VAL A 272 -9.49 -17.36 19.28
C VAL A 272 -9.63 -17.17 20.79
N ARG A 273 -8.87 -17.94 21.56
CA ARG A 273 -8.91 -17.91 23.03
C ARG A 273 -7.65 -17.39 23.69
N HIS A 274 -6.53 -17.36 22.98
CA HIS A 274 -5.23 -16.97 23.52
C HIS A 274 -4.66 -15.82 22.73
N LEU A 275 -4.67 -14.64 23.34
CA LEU A 275 -4.14 -13.41 22.77
C LEU A 275 -2.90 -12.98 23.55
N LEU A 276 -1.85 -12.59 22.82
CA LEU A 276 -0.66 -11.97 23.39
C LEU A 276 -0.52 -10.56 22.82
N PHE A 277 -0.65 -9.54 23.65
CA PHE A 277 -0.41 -8.15 23.23
C PHE A 277 0.99 -7.71 23.62
N THR A 278 1.70 -7.09 22.67
CA THR A 278 3.05 -6.57 22.87
C THR A 278 3.15 -5.10 22.47
N GLY A 279 4.04 -4.39 23.14
CA GLY A 279 4.39 -2.99 22.91
C GLY A 279 5.61 -2.61 23.76
N ALA A 280 6.12 -1.39 23.57
CA ALA A 280 7.27 -0.90 24.35
C ALA A 280 7.02 -0.98 25.87
N GLU A 281 5.79 -0.68 26.28
CA GLU A 281 5.27 -0.95 27.62
C GLU A 281 4.24 -2.07 27.57
N ALA A 282 3.97 -2.71 28.72
CA ALA A 282 2.96 -3.76 28.80
C ALA A 282 1.58 -3.14 28.54
N PRO A 283 0.90 -3.49 27.43
CA PRO A 283 -0.39 -2.90 27.11
C PRO A 283 -1.45 -3.30 28.14
N GLU A 284 -2.38 -2.41 28.44
CA GLU A 284 -3.56 -2.71 29.26
C GLU A 284 -4.74 -3.09 28.34
N PRO A 285 -5.16 -4.36 28.29
CA PRO A 285 -6.25 -4.79 27.44
C PRO A 285 -7.60 -4.42 28.06
N THR A 286 -8.63 -4.20 27.23
CA THR A 286 -9.98 -3.98 27.74
C THR A 286 -10.55 -5.24 28.40
N ALA A 287 -11.29 -5.06 29.49
CA ALA A 287 -11.98 -6.15 30.18
C ALA A 287 -13.01 -6.90 29.29
N GLU A 288 -13.40 -6.28 28.16
CA GLU A 288 -14.33 -6.84 27.18
C GLU A 288 -13.80 -8.15 26.57
N LEU A 289 -12.52 -8.24 26.22
CA LEU A 289 -11.94 -9.44 25.62
C LEU A 289 -11.98 -10.64 26.59
N THR A 290 -11.70 -10.39 27.87
CA THR A 290 -11.80 -11.39 28.94
C THR A 290 -13.25 -11.81 29.17
N ALA A 291 -14.20 -10.86 29.14
CA ALA A 291 -15.63 -11.15 29.25
C ALA A 291 -16.15 -11.99 28.07
N LEU A 292 -15.54 -11.88 26.89
CA LEU A 292 -15.82 -12.72 25.72
C LEU A 292 -15.14 -14.10 25.79
N GLY A 293 -14.43 -14.40 26.87
CA GLY A 293 -13.79 -15.68 27.15
C GLY A 293 -12.44 -15.85 26.47
N ALA A 294 -11.69 -14.76 26.22
CA ALA A 294 -10.29 -14.83 25.80
C ALA A 294 -9.36 -14.64 27.00
N ALA A 295 -8.29 -15.42 27.06
CA ALA A 295 -7.15 -15.17 27.92
C ALA A 295 -6.22 -14.20 27.19
N VAL A 296 -6.09 -12.98 27.71
CA VAL A 296 -5.19 -11.95 27.18
C VAL A 296 -3.97 -11.83 28.08
N THR A 297 -2.81 -12.17 27.54
CA THR A 297 -1.51 -11.94 28.17
C THR A 297 -0.89 -10.70 27.55
N THR A 298 -0.25 -9.86 28.36
CA THR A 298 0.43 -8.67 27.88
C THR A 298 1.90 -8.69 28.30
N ALA A 299 2.76 -8.16 27.44
CA ALA A 299 4.20 -8.12 27.67
C ALA A 299 4.77 -6.78 27.20
N ALA A 300 5.60 -6.17 28.04
CA ALA A 300 6.51 -5.11 27.62
C ALA A 300 7.60 -5.75 26.76
N CYS A 301 7.44 -5.66 25.45
CA CYS A 301 8.31 -6.23 24.44
C CYS A 301 8.17 -5.38 23.17
N ASP A 302 9.20 -4.61 22.85
CA ASP A 302 9.29 -3.92 21.58
C ASP A 302 9.40 -4.95 20.44
N PRO A 303 8.50 -4.95 19.44
CA PRO A 303 8.60 -5.84 18.29
C PRO A 303 9.88 -5.63 17.45
N ALA A 304 10.60 -4.51 17.62
CA ALA A 304 11.91 -4.29 17.00
C ALA A 304 13.07 -4.92 17.79
N ASP A 305 12.88 -5.28 19.06
CA ASP A 305 13.89 -6.00 19.85
C ASP A 305 13.82 -7.50 19.55
N ARG A 306 14.76 -7.96 18.71
CA ARG A 306 14.87 -9.35 18.29
C ARG A 306 15.06 -10.32 19.46
N THR A 307 15.86 -9.95 20.45
CA THR A 307 16.20 -10.84 21.57
C THR A 307 15.00 -10.96 22.49
N ALA A 308 14.40 -9.83 22.87
CA ALA A 308 13.21 -9.82 23.72
C ALA A 308 12.03 -10.56 23.07
N LEU A 309 11.83 -10.36 21.75
CA LEU A 309 10.77 -11.05 21.01
C LEU A 309 10.99 -12.57 20.99
N ARG A 310 12.22 -13.03 20.76
CA ARG A 310 12.55 -14.46 20.77
C ARG A 310 12.32 -15.07 22.14
N GLU A 311 12.75 -14.41 23.20
CA GLU A 311 12.52 -14.85 24.58
C GLU A 311 11.03 -14.87 24.94
N LEU A 312 10.25 -13.91 24.44
CA LEU A 312 8.81 -13.89 24.65
C LEU A 312 8.12 -15.06 23.93
N ILE A 313 8.49 -15.32 22.67
CA ILE A 313 7.95 -16.44 21.89
C ILE A 313 8.36 -17.78 22.53
N GLY A 314 9.61 -17.91 23.00
CA GLY A 314 10.11 -19.12 23.65
C GLY A 314 9.46 -19.45 24.99
N ARG A 315 8.80 -18.48 25.64
CA ARG A 315 8.03 -18.67 26.87
C ARG A 315 6.61 -19.18 26.64
N LEU A 316 6.15 -19.25 25.38
CA LEU A 316 4.81 -19.75 25.08
C LEU A 316 4.70 -21.25 25.42
N PRO A 317 3.59 -21.71 26.03
CA PRO A 317 3.38 -23.13 26.31
C PRO A 317 3.42 -23.98 25.04
N ALA A 318 3.99 -25.18 25.13
CA ALA A 318 4.08 -26.11 24.01
C ALA A 318 2.70 -26.56 23.50
N GLU A 319 1.70 -26.58 24.37
CA GLU A 319 0.31 -26.89 24.03
C GLU A 319 -0.39 -25.74 23.28
N ARG A 320 0.20 -24.54 23.29
CA ARG A 320 -0.34 -23.32 22.68
C ARG A 320 0.74 -22.52 21.95
N PRO A 321 1.35 -23.10 20.91
CA PRO A 321 2.41 -22.43 20.16
C PRO A 321 1.90 -21.18 19.45
N LEU A 322 2.82 -20.32 19.01
CA LEU A 322 2.49 -19.16 18.20
C LEU A 322 1.97 -19.62 16.83
N THR A 323 0.70 -19.30 16.52
CA THR A 323 0.09 -19.67 15.24
C THR A 323 -0.07 -18.48 14.29
N MET A 324 -0.20 -17.28 14.85
CA MET A 324 -0.42 -16.07 14.06
C MET A 324 0.17 -14.84 14.75
N VAL A 325 0.71 -13.95 13.93
CA VAL A 325 1.14 -12.62 14.32
C VAL A 325 0.37 -11.60 13.50
N VAL A 326 -0.29 -10.67 14.18
CA VAL A 326 -0.86 -9.47 13.57
C VAL A 326 0.02 -8.29 13.95
N HIS A 327 0.66 -7.70 12.94
CA HIS A 327 1.43 -6.49 13.11
C HIS A 327 0.61 -5.27 12.71
N ILE A 328 0.22 -4.47 13.69
CA ILE A 328 -0.37 -3.15 13.47
C ILE A 328 0.73 -2.11 13.73
N PRO A 329 1.39 -1.60 12.67
CA PRO A 329 2.52 -0.67 12.84
C PRO A 329 2.06 0.57 13.60
N GLN A 330 2.83 0.94 14.62
CA GLN A 330 2.65 2.18 15.37
C GLN A 330 3.81 3.09 15.05
N ALA A 331 3.51 4.36 14.79
CA ALA A 331 4.58 5.36 14.83
C ALA A 331 5.14 5.38 16.26
N PRO A 332 6.48 5.42 16.43
CA PRO A 332 7.06 5.60 17.76
C PRO A 332 6.53 6.89 18.39
N PRO A 333 6.38 6.94 19.72
CA PRO A 333 6.03 8.17 20.41
C PRO A 333 7.15 9.19 20.20
N HIS A 334 6.92 10.24 19.41
CA HIS A 334 7.82 11.38 19.37
C HIS A 334 7.54 12.33 20.54
N ASP A 335 8.61 12.87 21.12
CA ASP A 335 8.53 14.11 21.88
C ASP A 335 7.93 15.19 20.98
N ARG A 336 6.72 15.66 21.30
CA ARG A 336 5.90 16.55 20.45
C ARG A 336 6.43 17.99 20.40
N THR A 337 7.71 18.20 20.69
CA THR A 337 8.36 19.50 20.86
C THR A 337 9.05 20.03 19.60
N LEU A 338 9.08 19.28 18.49
CA LEU A 338 9.55 19.79 17.20
C LEU A 338 8.43 20.57 16.50
N SER A 339 8.51 21.91 16.57
CA SER A 339 7.61 22.88 15.94
C SER A 339 7.57 22.87 14.40
N ALA A 340 8.09 21.83 13.74
CA ALA A 340 7.99 21.64 12.29
C ALA A 340 7.10 20.43 12.00
N PRO A 341 6.19 20.51 11.00
CA PRO A 341 5.44 19.34 10.59
C PRO A 341 6.44 18.24 10.14
N PRO A 342 6.27 16.97 10.54
CA PRO A 342 7.21 15.88 10.25
C PRO A 342 7.42 15.62 8.75
N SER A 343 6.62 16.25 7.89
CA SER A 343 6.80 16.26 6.43
C SER A 343 8.00 17.07 5.94
N GLN A 344 8.67 17.87 6.79
CA GLN A 344 9.78 18.74 6.38
C GLN A 344 11.17 18.31 6.89
N ALA A 345 11.26 17.33 7.78
CA ALA A 345 12.54 16.86 8.34
C ALA A 345 12.88 15.44 7.82
N PRO A 346 13.84 15.31 6.88
CA PRO A 346 14.22 14.01 6.30
C PRO A 346 14.61 12.96 7.33
N ASP A 347 15.34 13.34 8.38
CA ASP A 347 15.80 12.42 9.43
C ASP A 347 14.65 11.85 10.25
N ALA A 348 13.74 12.71 10.73
CA ALA A 348 12.62 12.30 11.56
C ALA A 348 11.67 11.36 10.79
N LEU A 349 11.37 11.68 9.52
CA LEU A 349 10.53 10.82 8.69
C LEU A 349 11.20 9.48 8.40
N ALA A 350 12.50 9.48 8.11
CA ALA A 350 13.27 8.27 7.88
C ALA A 350 13.33 7.36 9.11
N GLU A 351 13.53 7.94 10.31
CA GLU A 351 13.53 7.20 11.57
C GLU A 351 12.19 6.50 11.80
N VAL A 352 11.07 7.21 11.59
CA VAL A 352 9.72 6.64 11.70
C VAL A 352 9.52 5.47 10.74
N VAL A 353 9.87 5.67 9.47
CA VAL A 353 9.70 4.63 8.45
C VAL A 353 10.60 3.43 8.75
N GLY A 354 11.85 3.69 9.13
CA GLY A 354 12.83 2.69 9.54
C GLY A 354 12.35 1.85 10.72
N ALA A 355 11.84 2.49 11.78
CA ALA A 355 11.32 1.79 12.96
C ALA A 355 10.12 0.89 12.60
N MET A 356 9.14 1.41 11.85
CA MET A 356 7.96 0.64 11.45
C MET A 356 8.29 -0.55 10.55
N VAL A 357 9.17 -0.36 9.56
CA VAL A 357 9.56 -1.43 8.63
C VAL A 357 10.51 -2.41 9.31
N GLY A 358 11.40 -1.93 10.18
CA GLY A 358 12.34 -2.71 10.97
C GLY A 358 11.63 -3.69 11.91
N ALA A 359 10.63 -3.22 12.66
CA ALA A 359 9.81 -4.08 13.53
C ALA A 359 9.15 -5.23 12.75
N ALA A 360 8.57 -4.95 11.58
CA ALA A 360 8.01 -6.00 10.73
C ALA A 360 9.07 -6.96 10.18
N GLY A 361 10.29 -6.46 9.92
CA GLY A 361 11.43 -7.28 9.51
C GLY A 361 11.89 -8.25 10.59
N VAL A 362 11.91 -7.80 11.85
CA VAL A 362 12.21 -8.66 13.02
C VAL A 362 11.12 -9.71 13.20
N LEU A 363 9.85 -9.33 13.09
CA LEU A 363 8.73 -10.28 13.13
C LEU A 363 8.81 -11.32 11.99
N ASP A 364 9.13 -10.93 10.75
CA ASP A 364 9.30 -11.88 9.62
C ASP A 364 10.35 -12.97 9.92
N GLN A 365 11.39 -12.62 10.68
CA GLN A 365 12.51 -13.50 11.00
C GLN A 365 12.26 -14.41 12.21
N GLU A 366 11.54 -13.95 13.23
CA GLU A 366 11.45 -14.65 14.53
C GLU A 366 10.21 -15.54 14.69
N ILE A 367 9.16 -15.34 13.89
CA ILE A 367 7.87 -16.02 14.10
C ILE A 367 7.81 -17.45 13.53
N GLY A 368 8.88 -17.91 12.86
CA GLY A 368 8.94 -19.22 12.21
C GLY A 368 7.81 -19.45 11.21
N GLU A 369 7.09 -20.58 11.38
CA GLU A 369 5.96 -21.02 10.55
C GLU A 369 4.63 -20.32 10.92
N ALA A 370 4.63 -19.37 11.87
CA ALA A 370 3.41 -18.64 12.17
C ALA A 370 2.96 -17.78 10.97
N THR A 371 1.65 -17.60 10.86
CA THR A 371 1.07 -16.71 9.86
C THR A 371 1.35 -15.26 10.21
N LEU A 372 1.98 -14.50 9.33
CA LEU A 372 2.18 -13.06 9.50
C LEU A 372 1.11 -12.25 8.76
N VAL A 373 0.41 -11.42 9.51
CA VAL A 373 -0.56 -10.44 9.00
C VAL A 373 -0.01 -9.05 9.23
N LEU A 374 0.38 -8.37 8.14
CA LEU A 374 0.82 -6.97 8.18
C LEU A 374 -0.37 -6.07 7.88
N CYS A 375 -0.74 -5.21 8.81
CA CYS A 375 -1.73 -4.17 8.57
C CYS A 375 -1.08 -3.01 7.80
N SER A 376 -1.38 -2.94 6.50
CA SER A 376 -0.99 -1.84 5.61
C SER A 376 -2.05 -0.72 5.62
N SER A 377 -1.75 0.39 4.95
CA SER A 377 -2.62 1.57 4.84
C SER A 377 -2.96 1.87 3.39
N PHE A 378 -4.19 2.34 3.15
CA PHE A 378 -4.63 2.82 1.85
C PHE A 378 -3.79 4.02 1.35
N ALA A 379 -3.17 4.77 2.26
CA ALA A 379 -2.22 5.83 1.92
C ALA A 379 -1.05 5.32 1.04
N GLY A 380 -0.63 4.05 1.19
CA GLY A 380 0.38 3.46 0.30
C GLY A 380 -0.11 3.26 -1.14
N THR A 381 -1.43 3.19 -1.36
CA THR A 381 -2.00 2.98 -2.70
C THR A 381 -2.24 4.29 -3.43
N VAL A 382 -2.87 5.27 -2.77
CA VAL A 382 -3.30 6.53 -3.41
C VAL A 382 -2.52 7.76 -2.97
N GLY A 383 -1.66 7.63 -1.96
CA GLY A 383 -1.05 8.78 -1.29
C GLY A 383 -2.07 9.60 -0.49
N GLY A 384 -1.66 10.80 -0.10
CA GLY A 384 -2.50 11.76 0.61
C GLY A 384 -1.65 12.83 1.27
N ALA A 385 -2.13 14.06 1.30
CA ALA A 385 -1.39 15.16 1.92
C ALA A 385 -1.03 14.83 3.38
N GLY A 386 0.24 14.98 3.73
CA GLY A 386 0.75 14.69 5.08
C GLY A 386 0.81 13.20 5.45
N THR A 387 0.67 12.28 4.49
CA THR A 387 0.71 10.83 4.76
C THR A 387 2.04 10.15 4.43
N ALA A 388 3.08 10.93 4.07
CA ALA A 388 4.36 10.45 3.57
C ALA A 388 4.95 9.25 4.36
N ALA A 389 5.11 9.37 5.69
CA ALA A 389 5.64 8.29 6.51
C ALA A 389 4.75 7.04 6.50
N THR A 390 3.42 7.23 6.61
CA THR A 390 2.45 6.13 6.58
C THR A 390 2.43 5.44 5.22
N ALA A 391 2.47 6.20 4.13
CA ALA A 391 2.48 5.69 2.78
C ALA A 391 3.78 4.91 2.48
N ALA A 392 4.93 5.48 2.82
CA ALA A 392 6.24 4.81 2.67
C ALA A 392 6.29 3.47 3.42
N SER A 393 5.92 3.47 4.70
CA SER A 393 5.89 2.22 5.48
C SER A 393 4.87 1.23 4.94
N ALA A 394 3.67 1.67 4.55
CA ALA A 394 2.64 0.78 4.01
C ALA A 394 3.10 0.03 2.75
N VAL A 395 3.73 0.72 1.80
CA VAL A 395 4.20 0.10 0.55
C VAL A 395 5.40 -0.83 0.82
N ALA A 396 6.29 -0.48 1.75
CA ALA A 396 7.38 -1.35 2.20
C ALA A 396 6.85 -2.62 2.91
N LEU A 397 5.83 -2.52 3.76
CA LEU A 397 5.18 -3.68 4.39
C LEU A 397 4.48 -4.57 3.36
N ASP A 398 3.86 -3.97 2.33
CA ASP A 398 3.28 -4.74 1.22
C ASP A 398 4.34 -5.45 0.36
N ALA A 399 5.52 -4.86 0.22
CA ALA A 399 6.68 -5.50 -0.39
C ALA A 399 7.21 -6.65 0.49
N LEU A 400 7.31 -6.46 1.81
CA LEU A 400 7.70 -7.51 2.75
C LEU A 400 6.74 -8.69 2.73
N ALA A 401 5.43 -8.44 2.69
CA ALA A 401 4.40 -9.47 2.59
C ALA A 401 4.53 -10.29 1.30
N ARG A 402 4.88 -9.66 0.17
CA ARG A 402 5.13 -10.36 -1.11
C ARG A 402 6.40 -11.19 -1.04
N ARG A 403 7.48 -10.61 -0.53
CA ARG A 403 8.77 -11.29 -0.33
C ARG A 403 8.64 -12.52 0.57
N ARG A 404 7.85 -12.44 1.65
CA ARG A 404 7.56 -13.59 2.52
C ARG A 404 6.81 -14.70 1.78
N ARG A 405 5.79 -14.36 0.97
CA ARG A 405 5.02 -15.33 0.18
C ARG A 405 5.88 -16.06 -0.85
N ALA A 406 6.79 -15.36 -1.49
CA ALA A 406 7.70 -15.94 -2.47
C ALA A 406 8.63 -17.02 -1.89
N ARG A 407 8.98 -16.90 -0.60
CA ARG A 407 9.79 -17.88 0.12
C ARG A 407 9.00 -19.10 0.62
N GLY A 408 7.69 -19.18 0.33
CA GLY A 408 6.85 -20.35 0.67
C GLY A 408 6.22 -20.34 2.08
N ALA A 409 6.26 -19.22 2.81
CA ALA A 409 5.74 -19.14 4.19
C ALA A 409 4.20 -18.89 4.28
N PRO A 410 3.51 -19.36 5.36
CA PRO A 410 2.04 -19.26 5.53
C PRO A 410 1.46 -17.83 5.75
N ARG A 411 0.15 -17.65 5.44
CA ARG A 411 -0.46 -16.40 4.86
C ARG A 411 -1.69 -15.83 5.61
N CYS A 412 -1.80 -14.48 5.73
CA CYS A 412 -3.07 -13.69 5.69
C CYS A 412 -2.79 -12.17 5.46
N ARG A 413 -3.55 -11.47 4.58
CA ARG A 413 -3.46 -9.99 4.39
C ARG A 413 -4.83 -9.36 4.61
N TRP A 414 -4.90 -8.30 5.41
CA TRP A 414 -6.11 -7.51 5.63
C TRP A 414 -5.94 -6.08 5.08
N PRO A 415 -6.73 -5.64 4.09
CA PRO A 415 -6.78 -4.23 3.71
C PRO A 415 -7.67 -3.47 4.71
N GLY A 416 -7.07 -2.71 5.63
CA GLY A 416 -7.80 -1.88 6.58
C GLY A 416 -8.21 -0.53 5.97
N GLY A 417 -9.51 -0.21 6.02
CA GLY A 417 -10.04 1.15 5.82
C GLY A 417 -10.11 1.94 7.15
N PRO A 418 -10.33 3.27 7.10
CA PRO A 418 -10.24 4.14 8.29
C PRO A 418 -11.34 3.85 9.32
N GLY A 419 -10.95 3.60 10.58
CA GLY A 419 -11.87 3.39 11.70
C GLY A 419 -12.12 4.68 12.51
N ARG A 420 -13.38 5.10 12.66
CA ARG A 420 -13.76 6.25 13.51
C ARG A 420 -13.86 5.88 15.00
N ARG A 421 -13.43 6.80 15.87
CA ARG A 421 -13.65 6.85 17.33
C ARG A 421 -15.12 7.18 17.65
N THR A 422 -15.66 6.63 18.74
CA THR A 422 -16.89 7.12 19.39
C THR A 422 -16.71 7.11 20.89
N THR A 423 -16.88 8.28 21.51
CA THR A 423 -16.96 8.51 22.96
C THR A 423 -18.40 8.28 23.47
N HIS A 424 -18.52 7.48 24.53
CA HIS A 424 -19.58 7.35 25.54
C HIS A 424 -21.09 7.12 25.22
N ARG A 425 -21.51 5.88 25.56
CA ARG A 425 -22.65 5.42 26.42
C ARG A 425 -24.13 5.46 25.92
N PRO A 426 -25.04 4.64 26.49
CA PRO A 426 -25.49 3.38 25.86
C PRO A 426 -27.00 3.38 25.55
N VAL A 427 -27.40 2.74 24.44
CA VAL A 427 -28.79 2.30 24.25
C VAL A 427 -28.80 0.91 23.64
N ALA A 428 -29.50 0.02 24.33
CA ALA A 428 -29.76 -1.35 23.94
C ALA A 428 -30.57 -1.41 22.63
N GLY A 429 -30.22 -2.36 21.77
CA GLY A 429 -30.89 -2.60 20.50
C GLY A 429 -30.10 -3.59 19.65
N THR A 430 -30.18 -4.85 20.04
CA THR A 430 -29.66 -6.03 19.34
C THR A 430 -30.37 -6.25 18.00
N ARG A 431 -29.68 -6.96 17.08
CA ARG A 431 -30.05 -7.46 15.72
C ARG A 431 -29.55 -6.51 14.60
N GLU A 432 -28.83 -6.91 13.55
CA GLU A 432 -28.53 -8.19 12.90
C GLU A 432 -27.36 -7.99 11.92
N TRP A 433 -26.38 -8.91 11.86
CA TRP A 433 -25.58 -9.22 10.68
C TRP A 433 -25.27 -10.72 10.75
N ALA A 434 -26.25 -11.55 10.41
CA ALA A 434 -26.15 -13.00 10.43
C ALA A 434 -25.82 -13.53 9.02
N CYS A 435 -24.85 -14.44 8.93
CA CYS A 435 -24.93 -15.65 8.08
C CYS A 435 -23.72 -16.56 8.33
N TRP A 436 -23.71 -17.24 9.47
CA TRP A 436 -22.87 -18.42 9.73
C TRP A 436 -23.61 -19.35 10.70
N GLY A 437 -24.50 -20.19 10.17
CA GLY A 437 -25.38 -21.09 10.92
C GLY A 437 -25.05 -22.58 10.70
N ARG A 438 -25.35 -23.38 11.72
CA ARG A 438 -24.87 -24.75 12.01
C ARG A 438 -25.50 -25.86 11.15
N GLY A 439 -24.80 -26.99 11.07
CA GLY A 439 -25.40 -28.30 10.76
C GLY A 439 -24.37 -29.41 10.50
N ARG A 440 -24.09 -30.23 11.52
CA ARG A 440 -23.54 -31.60 11.41
C ARG A 440 -24.74 -32.56 11.17
N PRO A 441 -24.59 -33.82 10.67
CA PRO A 441 -23.63 -34.78 11.22
C PRO A 441 -22.99 -35.82 10.25
N SER A 442 -21.86 -36.35 10.75
CA SER A 442 -21.22 -37.68 10.60
C SER A 442 -21.52 -38.61 9.42
N ARG A 443 -20.44 -39.14 8.79
CA ARG A 443 -19.90 -40.53 8.88
C ARG A 443 -18.74 -40.69 7.86
N CYS A 444 -17.54 -41.04 8.32
CA CYS A 444 -16.89 -42.36 8.17
C CYS A 444 -16.58 -42.81 6.73
N SER A 445 -15.26 -42.88 6.45
CA SER A 445 -14.52 -43.93 5.72
C SER A 445 -14.84 -44.24 4.24
N THR A 446 -13.89 -43.81 3.38
CA THR A 446 -13.26 -44.48 2.21
C THR A 446 -14.06 -44.75 0.91
N PRO A 447 -13.45 -44.61 -0.30
CA PRO A 447 -14.10 -44.68 -1.63
C PRO A 447 -13.89 -46.07 -2.29
N PRO A 448 -14.18 -46.37 -3.59
CA PRO A 448 -14.51 -45.49 -4.74
C PRO A 448 -15.57 -45.98 -5.77
N ALA A 449 -15.79 -45.13 -6.79
CA ALA A 449 -16.10 -45.43 -8.20
C ALA A 449 -17.53 -45.21 -8.78
N ALA A 450 -17.51 -44.55 -9.94
CA ALA A 450 -18.40 -44.62 -11.13
C ALA A 450 -19.75 -43.86 -11.20
N ARG A 451 -19.75 -42.86 -12.13
CA ARG A 451 -20.75 -42.49 -13.17
C ARG A 451 -22.23 -42.26 -12.79
N THR A 452 -22.77 -41.05 -13.02
CA THR A 452 -23.60 -40.61 -14.18
C THR A 452 -24.21 -39.21 -13.97
N ASN A 453 -24.26 -38.42 -15.06
CA ASN A 453 -24.88 -37.09 -15.32
C ASN A 453 -26.44 -37.09 -15.30
N PRO A 454 -27.22 -36.02 -15.64
CA PRO A 454 -27.02 -34.54 -15.75
C PRO A 454 -28.22 -33.66 -15.21
N CYS A 455 -28.20 -32.35 -15.51
CA CYS A 455 -29.32 -31.35 -15.49
C CYS A 455 -29.82 -30.87 -14.10
N GLY A 456 -30.20 -29.63 -13.83
CA GLY A 456 -30.40 -28.41 -14.62
C GLY A 456 -31.12 -27.35 -13.75
N SER A 457 -31.13 -26.10 -14.24
CA SER A 457 -32.05 -25.00 -13.95
C SER A 457 -32.10 -24.34 -12.54
N ARG A 458 -31.63 -23.08 -12.52
CA ARG A 458 -32.13 -21.95 -11.69
C ARG A 458 -33.65 -21.76 -11.91
N PRO A 459 -34.44 -21.16 -10.99
CA PRO A 459 -34.49 -19.70 -10.77
C PRO A 459 -34.66 -19.33 -9.28
N GLY A 460 -34.30 -18.13 -8.83
CA GLY A 460 -35.23 -17.00 -8.83
C GLY A 460 -35.20 -16.33 -7.46
N TRP A 461 -35.32 -15.01 -7.45
CA TRP A 461 -35.10 -14.08 -6.34
C TRP A 461 -36.36 -13.95 -5.44
N ILE A 462 -36.20 -13.36 -4.25
CA ILE A 462 -36.86 -12.12 -3.76
C ILE A 462 -36.91 -12.07 -2.20
N TRP A 463 -36.52 -10.90 -1.69
CA TRP A 463 -36.59 -10.29 -0.34
C TRP A 463 -38.04 -10.18 0.24
N PRO A 464 -38.36 -9.53 1.39
CA PRO A 464 -37.54 -8.75 2.36
C PRO A 464 -37.73 -9.18 3.84
N SER A 465 -36.86 -8.75 4.75
CA SER A 465 -37.05 -7.58 5.64
C SER A 465 -35.71 -7.20 6.25
#